data_AF-B7TCA2-F1
#
_entry.id   AF-B7TCA2-F1
#
_cell.length_a   1.000
_cell.length_b   1.000
_cell.length_c   1.000
_cell.angle_alpha   90.00
_cell.angle_beta   90.00
_cell.angle_gamma   90.00
#
_symmetry.space_group_name_H-M   'P 1'
#
loop_
_entity.id
_entity.type
_entity.pdbx_description
1 polymer ?
#
loop_
_entity_poly.entity_id
_entity_poly.type
_entity_poly.pdbx_seq_one_letter_code
_entity_poly.pdbx_strand_id
1 'polypeptide(L)'
;EQSKEVAIRIFQGCQFRSVEAVQEITEYAKNIPGFVNLDLNDQVTLLKYGVHEIIYTMLASLMNKDGVLISEGQGFMTREFLKSLRKPFGDFMEPKFEFAVKFNALELDDSDLAIFIAVIILSGDRPGLLNVKP
;
A
#
# COMPACT_ATOMS: atom_id res chain seq x y z
N GLU A 1 -13.00 0.26 28.39
CA GLU A 1 -11.65 0.12 27.78
C GLU A 1 -11.56 -0.79 26.55
N GLN A 2 -12.27 -1.92 26.49
CA GLN A 2 -11.99 -3.01 25.54
C GLN A 2 -12.00 -2.62 24.05
N SER A 3 -12.97 -1.81 23.59
CA SER A 3 -13.01 -1.31 22.20
C SER A 3 -11.80 -0.42 21.85
N LYS A 4 -11.30 0.36 22.81
CA LYS A 4 -10.10 1.21 22.63
C LYS A 4 -8.86 0.35 22.43
N GLU A 5 -8.76 -0.77 23.14
CA GLU A 5 -7.65 -1.70 23.05
C GLU A 5 -7.65 -2.47 21.72
N VAL A 6 -8.83 -2.93 21.26
CA VAL A 6 -8.97 -3.62 19.95
C VAL A 6 -8.55 -2.72 18.80
N ALA A 7 -9.02 -1.47 18.77
CA ALA A 7 -8.66 -0.52 17.71
C ALA A 7 -7.15 -0.25 17.64
N ILE A 8 -6.49 -0.14 18.80
CA ILE A 8 -5.03 0.06 18.88
C ILE A 8 -4.29 -1.18 18.37
N ARG A 9 -4.72 -2.38 18.75
CA ARG A 9 -4.10 -3.64 18.29
C ARG A 9 -4.22 -3.81 16.77
N ILE A 10 -5.38 -3.50 16.19
CA ILE A 10 -5.56 -3.54 14.73
C ILE A 10 -4.62 -2.53 14.06
N PHE A 11 -4.55 -1.30 14.57
CA PHE A 11 -3.67 -0.27 14.01
C PHE A 11 -2.19 -0.67 14.09
N GLN A 12 -1.74 -1.23 15.21
CA GLN A 12 -0.39 -1.76 15.37
C GLN A 12 -0.12 -2.92 14.40
N GLY A 13 -1.10 -3.81 14.19
CA GLY A 13 -1.02 -4.87 13.19
C GLY A 13 -0.86 -4.31 11.78
N CYS A 14 -1.63 -3.30 11.40
CA CYS A 14 -1.48 -2.61 10.11
C CYS A 14 -0.10 -1.97 9.95
N GLN A 15 0.44 -1.35 11.00
CA GLN A 15 1.79 -0.78 10.96
C GLN A 15 2.85 -1.85 10.74
N PHE A 16 2.77 -2.97 11.46
CA PHE A 16 3.70 -4.08 11.30
C PHE A 16 3.66 -4.64 9.86
N ARG A 17 2.46 -4.91 9.33
CA ARG A 17 2.30 -5.35 7.93
C ARG A 17 2.79 -4.33 6.91
N SER A 18 2.67 -3.03 7.21
CA SER A 18 3.19 -1.98 6.31
C SER A 18 4.71 -1.99 6.26
N VAL A 19 5.38 -2.28 7.39
CA VAL A 19 6.85 -2.40 7.42
C VAL A 19 7.32 -3.60 6.59
N GLU A 20 6.63 -4.74 6.70
CA GLU A 20 6.92 -5.92 5.88
C GLU A 20 6.69 -5.61 4.39
N ALA A 21 5.57 -4.97 4.03
CA ALA A 21 5.30 -4.56 2.65
C ALA A 21 6.37 -3.60 2.09
N VAL A 22 6.91 -2.69 2.90
CA VAL A 22 8.03 -1.82 2.46
C VAL A 22 9.26 -2.65 2.09
N GLN A 23 9.56 -3.72 2.82
CA GLN A 23 10.68 -4.61 2.49
C GLN A 23 10.43 -5.36 1.18
N GLU A 24 9.23 -5.90 0.99
CA GLU A 24 8.81 -6.58 -0.24
C GLU A 24 8.87 -5.65 -1.45
N ILE A 25 8.36 -4.42 -1.33
CA ILE A 25 8.37 -3.40 -2.38
C ILE A 25 9.81 -2.96 -2.69
N THR A 26 10.67 -2.84 -1.68
CA THR A 26 12.08 -2.50 -1.87
C THR A 26 12.79 -3.60 -2.67
N GLU A 27 12.50 -4.87 -2.39
CA GLU A 27 13.07 -5.98 -3.15
C GLU A 27 12.52 -6.04 -4.57
N TYR A 28 11.22 -5.78 -4.75
CA TYR A 28 10.61 -5.61 -6.07
C TYR A 28 11.31 -4.50 -6.88
N ALA A 29 11.53 -3.32 -6.28
CA ALA A 29 12.16 -2.18 -6.94
C ALA A 29 13.57 -2.50 -7.46
N LYS A 30 14.37 -3.27 -6.73
CA LYS A 30 15.71 -3.70 -7.18
C LYS A 30 15.68 -4.55 -8.45
N ASN A 31 14.57 -5.23 -8.72
CA ASN A 31 14.39 -6.04 -9.93
C ASN A 31 13.95 -5.20 -11.15
N ILE A 32 13.61 -3.93 -10.97
CA ILE A 32 13.28 -3.02 -12.07
C ILE A 32 14.57 -2.65 -12.82
N PRO A 33 14.66 -2.89 -14.15
CA PRO A 33 15.84 -2.55 -14.94
C PRO A 33 16.25 -1.08 -14.77
N GLY A 34 17.51 -0.85 -14.38
CA GLY A 34 18.08 0.48 -14.19
C GLY A 34 17.86 1.10 -12.81
N PHE A 35 16.95 0.58 -11.97
CA PHE A 35 16.69 1.16 -10.64
C PHE A 35 17.93 1.13 -9.73
N VAL A 36 18.61 -0.02 -9.67
CA VAL A 36 19.84 -0.18 -8.85
C VAL A 36 21.02 0.64 -9.37
N ASN A 37 20.93 1.18 -10.60
CA ASN A 37 21.95 2.03 -11.20
C ASN A 37 21.73 3.52 -10.91
N LEU A 38 20.59 3.90 -10.30
CA LEU A 38 20.34 5.27 -9.85
C LEU A 38 21.21 5.63 -8.63
N ASP A 39 21.35 6.93 -8.36
CA ASP A 39 21.96 7.39 -7.11
C ASP A 39 21.22 6.79 -5.90
N LEU A 40 21.97 6.40 -4.86
CA LEU A 40 21.37 5.75 -3.69
C LEU A 40 20.35 6.66 -2.99
N ASN A 41 20.58 7.98 -2.96
CA ASN A 41 19.61 8.92 -2.38
C ASN A 41 18.36 9.04 -3.25
N ASP A 42 18.49 8.95 -4.58
CA ASP A 42 17.35 8.92 -5.49
C ASP A 42 16.54 7.62 -5.28
N GLN A 43 17.19 6.46 -5.18
CA GLN A 43 16.51 5.19 -4.85
C GLN A 43 15.70 5.29 -3.54
N VAL A 44 16.32 5.85 -2.48
CA VAL A 44 15.65 6.09 -1.19
C VAL A 44 14.48 7.06 -1.33
N THR A 45 14.66 8.14 -2.11
CA THR A 45 13.62 9.15 -2.33
C THR A 45 12.41 8.58 -3.08
N LEU A 46 12.65 7.83 -4.15
CA LEU A 46 11.61 7.15 -4.92
C LEU A 46 10.80 6.21 -4.03
N LEU A 47 11.46 5.35 -3.25
CA LEU A 47 10.78 4.44 -2.31
C LEU A 47 10.05 5.21 -1.22
N LYS A 48 10.66 6.22 -0.60
CA LYS A 48 10.04 7.04 0.46
C LYS A 48 8.69 7.62 0.05
N TYR A 49 8.57 8.10 -1.18
CA TYR A 49 7.33 8.70 -1.67
C TYR A 49 6.39 7.69 -2.35
N GLY A 50 6.91 6.61 -2.96
CA GLY A 50 6.10 5.64 -3.70
C GLY A 50 5.50 4.51 -2.86
N VAL A 51 6.13 4.09 -1.75
CA VAL A 51 5.72 2.85 -1.04
C VAL A 51 4.27 2.84 -0.58
N HIS A 52 3.72 3.96 -0.10
CA HIS A 52 2.33 3.99 0.38
C HIS A 52 1.32 3.94 -0.77
N GLU A 53 1.65 4.55 -1.92
CA GLU A 53 0.82 4.46 -3.14
C GLU A 53 0.73 3.00 -3.61
N ILE A 54 1.86 2.28 -3.56
CA ILE A 54 1.95 0.87 -3.91
C ILE A 54 1.22 -0.01 -2.89
N ILE A 55 1.39 0.24 -1.59
CA ILE A 55 0.66 -0.48 -0.53
C ILE A 55 -0.85 -0.39 -0.77
N TYR A 56 -1.39 0.81 -1.07
CA TYR A 56 -2.83 0.95 -1.31
C TYR A 56 -3.29 0.34 -2.63
N THR A 57 -2.43 0.34 -3.65
CA THR A 57 -2.67 -0.36 -4.92
C THR A 57 -2.80 -1.87 -4.69
N MET A 58 -1.82 -2.48 -4.02
CA MET A 58 -1.82 -3.92 -3.73
C MET A 58 -2.91 -4.33 -2.73
N LEU A 59 -3.22 -3.44 -1.79
CA LEU A 59 -4.30 -3.66 -0.83
C LEU A 59 -5.68 -3.75 -1.51
N ALA A 60 -5.88 -3.06 -2.64
CA ALA A 60 -7.12 -3.15 -3.41
C ALA A 60 -7.38 -4.58 -3.90
N SER A 61 -6.35 -5.32 -4.31
CA SER A 61 -6.46 -6.73 -4.71
C SER A 61 -6.89 -7.67 -3.58
N LEU A 62 -6.74 -7.24 -2.32
CA LEU A 62 -7.18 -7.98 -1.13
C LEU A 62 -8.58 -7.55 -0.65
N MET A 63 -9.19 -6.58 -1.31
CA MET A 63 -10.44 -5.95 -0.90
C MET A 63 -11.60 -6.28 -1.84
N ASN A 64 -12.77 -6.43 -1.24
CA ASN A 64 -14.04 -6.28 -1.94
C ASN A 64 -14.88 -5.19 -1.24
N LYS A 65 -16.11 -4.98 -1.72
CA LYS A 65 -17.00 -3.95 -1.16
C LYS A 65 -17.36 -4.18 0.33
N ASP A 66 -17.25 -5.42 0.81
CA ASP A 66 -17.71 -5.87 2.12
C ASP A 66 -16.57 -6.06 3.14
N GLY A 67 -15.30 -6.10 2.71
CA GLY A 67 -14.16 -6.28 3.61
C GLY A 67 -12.83 -6.58 2.91
N VAL A 68 -11.83 -6.92 3.74
CA VAL A 68 -10.44 -7.11 3.33
C VAL A 68 -9.89 -8.43 3.85
N LEU A 69 -9.12 -9.14 3.02
CA LEU A 69 -8.34 -10.31 3.43
C LEU A 69 -7.14 -9.88 4.28
N ILE A 70 -6.89 -10.63 5.35
CA ILE A 70 -5.79 -10.40 6.28
C ILE A 70 -5.01 -11.69 6.52
N SER A 71 -3.78 -11.56 7.04
CA SER A 71 -2.92 -12.68 7.39
C SER A 71 -2.76 -13.69 6.24
N GLU A 72 -2.36 -13.20 5.07
CA GLU A 72 -2.16 -14.03 3.86
C GLU A 72 -3.41 -14.84 3.46
N GLY A 73 -4.59 -14.21 3.61
CA GLY A 73 -5.88 -14.82 3.25
C GLY A 73 -6.47 -15.74 4.33
N GLN A 74 -5.81 -15.90 5.48
CA GLN A 74 -6.32 -16.72 6.59
C GLN A 74 -7.49 -16.08 7.33
N GLY A 75 -7.72 -14.78 7.15
CA GLY A 75 -8.84 -14.08 7.75
C GLY A 75 -9.49 -13.10 6.79
N PHE A 76 -10.75 -12.76 7.09
CA PHE A 76 -11.50 -11.72 6.40
C PHE A 76 -12.05 -10.74 7.44
N MET A 77 -11.62 -9.48 7.36
CA MET A 77 -12.08 -8.42 8.24
C MET A 77 -13.11 -7.57 7.51
N THR A 78 -14.33 -7.49 8.04
CA THR A 78 -15.42 -6.77 7.37
C THR A 78 -15.21 -5.26 7.41
N ARG A 79 -15.63 -4.58 6.35
CA ARG A 79 -15.62 -3.12 6.23
C ARG A 79 -16.44 -2.48 7.34
N GLU A 80 -17.63 -3.01 7.61
CA GLU A 80 -18.50 -2.52 8.69
C GLU A 80 -17.87 -2.69 10.07
N PHE A 81 -17.17 -3.80 10.33
CA PHE A 81 -16.43 -3.97 11.58
C PHE A 81 -15.33 -2.90 11.72
N LEU A 82 -14.52 -2.70 10.68
CA LEU A 82 -13.47 -1.67 10.66
C LEU A 82 -14.05 -0.27 10.89
N LYS A 83 -15.17 0.05 10.24
CA LYS A 83 -15.88 1.34 10.38
C LYS A 83 -16.48 1.54 11.77
N SER A 84 -16.85 0.46 12.46
CA SER A 84 -17.39 0.51 13.84
C SER A 84 -16.32 0.82 14.91
N LEU A 85 -15.03 0.76 14.57
CA LEU A 85 -13.96 1.09 15.49
C LEU A 85 -14.07 2.55 15.95
N ARG A 86 -13.70 2.81 17.21
CA ARG A 86 -13.73 4.17 17.76
C ARG A 86 -12.93 5.14 16.89
N LYS A 87 -13.35 6.40 16.84
CA LYS A 87 -12.55 7.45 16.19
C LYS A 87 -11.19 7.64 16.90
N PRO A 88 -10.12 7.95 16.15
CA PRO A 88 -10.08 8.14 14.69
C PRO A 88 -9.90 6.84 13.87
N PHE A 89 -9.88 5.65 14.50
CA PHE A 89 -9.52 4.40 13.84
C PHE A 89 -10.57 3.91 12.83
N GLY A 90 -11.86 4.12 13.10
CA GLY A 90 -12.94 3.75 12.17
C GLY A 90 -12.90 4.49 10.84
N ASP A 91 -12.26 5.66 10.78
CA ASP A 91 -12.15 6.47 9.57
C ASP A 91 -10.91 6.10 8.72
N PHE A 92 -10.02 5.23 9.22
CA PHE A 92 -8.71 4.96 8.60
C PHE A 92 -8.80 4.18 7.28
N MET A 93 -9.63 3.12 7.27
CA MET A 93 -9.74 2.16 6.15
C MET A 93 -10.77 2.58 5.11
N GLU A 94 -11.77 3.38 5.48
CA GLU A 94 -12.89 3.71 4.58
C GLU A 94 -12.44 4.33 3.24
N PRO A 95 -11.50 5.30 3.20
CA PRO A 95 -11.03 5.82 1.92
C PRO A 95 -10.33 4.79 1.04
N LYS A 96 -9.75 3.73 1.64
CA LYS A 96 -9.04 2.68 0.90
C LYS A 96 -10.04 1.72 0.28
N PHE A 97 -11.15 1.43 0.97
CA PHE A 97 -12.27 0.70 0.37
C PHE A 97 -12.91 1.47 -0.78
N GLU A 98 -13.11 2.79 -0.64
CA GLU A 98 -13.66 3.62 -1.71
C GLU A 98 -12.76 3.65 -2.95
N PHE A 99 -11.43 3.71 -2.74
CA PHE A 99 -10.44 3.56 -3.80
C PHE A 99 -10.51 2.16 -4.44
N ALA A 100 -10.42 1.10 -3.62
CA ALA A 100 -10.37 -0.27 -4.09
C ALA A 100 -11.60 -0.67 -4.92
N VAL A 101 -12.81 -0.25 -4.53
CA VAL A 101 -14.02 -0.53 -5.33
C VAL A 101 -13.94 0.08 -6.73
N LYS A 102 -13.40 1.29 -6.86
CA LYS A 102 -13.24 1.96 -8.17
C LYS A 102 -12.07 1.38 -8.96
N PHE A 103 -10.97 1.09 -8.28
CA PHE A 103 -9.76 0.55 -8.89
C PHE A 103 -9.97 -0.88 -9.39
N ASN A 104 -10.63 -1.74 -8.61
CA ASN A 104 -10.92 -3.13 -8.98
C ASN A 104 -11.94 -3.22 -10.14
N ALA A 105 -12.73 -2.18 -10.39
CA ALA A 105 -13.61 -2.11 -11.56
C ALA A 105 -12.85 -1.96 -12.89
N LEU A 106 -11.53 -1.72 -12.84
CA LEU A 106 -10.64 -1.76 -14.00
C LEU A 106 -10.22 -3.18 -14.39
N GLU A 107 -10.51 -4.18 -13.54
CA GLU A 107 -10.24 -5.60 -13.79
C GLU A 107 -8.78 -5.91 -14.16
N LEU A 108 -7.83 -5.18 -13.55
CA LEU A 108 -6.40 -5.40 -13.74
C LEU A 108 -5.97 -6.73 -13.14
N ASP A 109 -5.12 -7.45 -13.87
CA ASP A 109 -4.49 -8.68 -13.37
C ASP A 109 -3.10 -8.40 -12.75
N ASP A 110 -2.46 -9.45 -12.22
CA ASP A 110 -1.15 -9.32 -11.57
C ASP A 110 -0.05 -8.84 -12.55
N SER A 111 -0.19 -9.11 -13.85
CA SER A 111 0.77 -8.66 -14.87
C SER A 111 0.63 -7.16 -15.11
N ASP A 112 -0.60 -6.65 -15.19
CA ASP A 112 -0.88 -5.22 -15.28
C ASP A 112 -0.38 -4.48 -14.03
N LEU A 113 -0.68 -5.02 -12.85
CA LEU A 113 -0.28 -4.44 -11.57
C LEU A 113 1.24 -4.40 -11.41
N ALA A 114 1.97 -5.43 -11.84
CA ALA A 114 3.42 -5.42 -11.80
C ALA A 114 3.99 -4.21 -12.56
N ILE A 115 3.52 -3.97 -13.79
CA ILE A 115 3.99 -2.82 -14.57
C ILE A 115 3.55 -1.51 -13.91
N PHE A 116 2.31 -1.44 -13.43
CA PHE A 116 1.75 -0.25 -12.82
C PHE A 116 2.52 0.20 -11.56
N ILE A 117 2.87 -0.72 -10.66
CA ILE A 117 3.65 -0.38 -9.46
C ILE A 117 5.09 0.02 -9.79
N ALA A 118 5.68 -0.53 -10.85
CA ALA A 118 6.99 -0.09 -11.34
C ALA A 118 6.97 1.37 -11.83
N VAL A 119 5.88 1.77 -12.51
CA VAL A 119 5.65 3.17 -12.92
C VAL A 119 5.56 4.08 -11.69
N ILE A 120 4.84 3.67 -10.64
CA ILE A 120 4.73 4.45 -9.39
C ILE A 120 6.10 4.63 -8.71
N ILE A 121 6.94 3.60 -8.71
CA ILE A 121 8.30 3.66 -8.15
C ILE A 121 9.15 4.67 -8.91
N LEU A 122 9.04 4.72 -10.24
CA LEU A 122 9.90 5.53 -11.11
C LEU A 122 9.38 6.95 -11.39
N SER A 123 8.46 7.48 -10.58
CA SER A 123 7.96 8.85 -10.79
C SER A 123 9.07 9.90 -10.63
N GLY A 124 9.39 10.62 -11.71
CA GLY A 124 10.47 11.62 -11.74
C GLY A 124 10.12 12.96 -11.07
N ASP A 125 8.91 13.11 -10.54
CA ASP A 125 8.41 14.32 -9.88
C ASP A 125 8.55 14.28 -8.35
N ARG A 126 9.20 13.24 -7.78
CA ARG A 126 9.37 13.15 -6.32
C ARG A 126 10.24 14.31 -5.79
N PRO A 127 9.82 14.99 -4.72
CA PRO A 127 10.61 16.06 -4.12
C PRO A 127 11.99 15.58 -3.65
N GLY A 128 13.05 16.28 -4.07
CA GLY A 128 14.42 16.00 -3.64
C GLY A 128 15.21 15.03 -4.52
N LEU A 129 14.66 14.60 -5.66
CA LEU A 129 15.43 13.86 -6.66
C LEU A 129 16.57 14.72 -7.22
N LEU A 130 17.75 14.11 -7.31
CA LEU A 130 18.99 14.76 -7.72
C LEU A 130 19.22 14.68 -9.23
N ASN A 131 18.90 13.53 -9.84
CA ASN A 131 19.27 13.23 -11.22
C ASN A 131 18.06 12.96 -12.14
N VAL A 132 17.08 13.86 -12.13
CA VAL A 132 15.95 13.78 -13.08
C VAL A 132 16.43 14.23 -14.47
N LYS A 133 16.43 13.32 -15.44
CA LYS A 133 16.70 13.68 -16.83
C LYS A 133 15.46 14.38 -17.42
N PRO A 134 15.65 15.47 -18.19
CA PRO A 134 14.56 16.16 -18.87
C PRO A 134 13.89 15.32 -19.96
#